data_AF-A0A8C5I573-F1
#
_entry.id   AF-A0A8C5I573-F1
#
_cell.length_a   1.000
_cell.length_b   1.000
_cell.length_c   1.000
_cell.angle_alpha   90.00
_cell.angle_beta   90.00
_cell.angle_gamma   90.00
#
_symmetry.space_group_name_H-M   'P 1'
#
loop_
_entity.id
_entity.type
_entity.pdbx_description
1 polymer ?
#
loop_
_entity_poly.entity_id
_entity_poly.type
_entity_poly.pdbx_seq_one_letter_code
_entity_poly.pdbx_strand_id
1 'polypeptide(L)'
;MFIAVLLIFCMSTLMVDYIDQGRLVLEFDLLFYAFGKPGTVFCAWIVMFAYTLLVPYYTMVFGCSFYHNIQHKLELSVGTALIFLVMQMFVLGLFPIYVVVHHQLPPASRFIVILEQVRCVANHLFICRESPKLPTFSSYLYFLFCPTLIYRDSYPRPEFSHTFSSRTLVLTVFHSILPGILMLLLCFFAFLHCWLNLFGELLRFSDRMFYKDWWNSTSFTNYFRTWNVVVHDWLYYYAYKDFLWLSKKKFRTAAMLSVFIVSALVHEYALAMGFGFFYPIMFFLFGIFGVALNFALNDKRQSPACNVIMWMSLFLGQGVLVCLYSQEWYAQIHCPRTGVSTVTLSFPLYF
;
A
#
# COMPACT_ATOMS: atom_id res chain seq x y z
N MET A 1 -6.37 1.02 -29.11
CA MET A 1 -5.36 -0.05 -28.98
C MET A 1 -5.60 -0.93 -27.76
N PHE A 2 -5.52 -0.44 -26.51
CA PHE A 2 -5.74 -1.27 -25.30
C PHE A 2 -7.08 -2.00 -25.27
N ILE A 3 -8.19 -1.34 -25.67
CA ILE A 3 -9.50 -1.99 -25.78
C ILE A 3 -9.48 -3.13 -26.81
N ALA A 4 -8.80 -2.94 -27.94
CA ALA A 4 -8.67 -4.00 -28.94
C ALA A 4 -7.84 -5.17 -28.42
N VAL A 5 -6.75 -4.90 -27.69
CA VAL A 5 -5.95 -5.93 -27.01
C VAL A 5 -6.78 -6.68 -25.97
N LEU A 6 -7.61 -5.99 -25.18
CA LEU A 6 -8.54 -6.62 -24.24
C LEU A 6 -9.54 -7.52 -24.97
N LEU A 7 -10.15 -7.06 -26.06
CA LEU A 7 -11.06 -7.86 -26.87
C LEU A 7 -10.37 -9.11 -27.45
N ILE A 8 -9.11 -8.98 -27.90
CA ILE A 8 -8.30 -10.11 -28.36
C ILE A 8 -8.06 -11.10 -27.22
N PHE A 9 -7.71 -10.63 -26.02
CA PHE A 9 -7.54 -11.50 -24.85
C PHE A 9 -8.84 -12.23 -24.50
N CYS A 10 -9.98 -11.52 -24.45
CA CYS A 10 -11.27 -12.15 -24.18
C CYS A 10 -11.61 -13.22 -25.23
N MET A 11 -11.44 -12.92 -26.52
CA MET A 11 -11.67 -13.88 -27.59
C MET A 11 -10.71 -15.07 -27.51
N SER A 12 -9.43 -14.83 -27.19
CA SER A 12 -8.43 -15.88 -27.02
C SER A 12 -8.77 -16.81 -25.86
N THR A 13 -9.16 -16.27 -24.70
CA THR A 13 -9.57 -17.08 -23.54
C THR A 13 -10.81 -17.89 -23.86
N LEU A 14 -11.84 -17.26 -24.43
CA LEU A 14 -13.07 -17.96 -24.85
C LEU A 14 -12.79 -19.09 -25.85
N MET A 15 -11.86 -18.87 -26.77
CA MET A 15 -11.46 -19.88 -27.75
C MET A 15 -10.74 -21.06 -27.08
N VAL A 16 -9.82 -20.79 -26.14
CA VAL A 16 -9.12 -21.83 -25.37
C VAL A 16 -10.11 -22.63 -24.53
N ASP A 17 -10.98 -21.98 -23.77
CA ASP A 17 -11.98 -22.63 -22.93
C ASP A 17 -12.93 -23.51 -23.76
N TYR A 18 -13.35 -23.02 -24.95
CA TYR A 18 -14.18 -23.77 -25.87
C TYR A 18 -13.48 -25.02 -26.43
N ILE A 19 -12.19 -24.91 -26.76
CA ILE A 19 -11.39 -26.04 -27.26
C ILE A 19 -11.21 -27.10 -26.18
N ASP A 20 -10.88 -26.69 -24.95
CA ASP A 20 -10.55 -27.60 -23.86
C ASP A 20 -11.78 -28.31 -23.30
N GLN A 21 -12.90 -27.60 -23.11
CA GLN A 21 -14.10 -28.16 -22.49
C GLN A 21 -15.19 -28.59 -23.48
N GLY A 22 -15.06 -28.22 -24.76
CA GLY A 22 -16.07 -28.47 -25.80
C GLY A 22 -17.39 -27.70 -25.61
N ARG A 23 -17.44 -26.77 -24.66
CA ARG A 23 -18.57 -25.86 -24.36
C ARG A 23 -18.03 -24.51 -23.92
N LEU A 24 -18.80 -23.44 -24.16
CA LEU A 24 -18.51 -22.11 -23.62
C LEU A 24 -18.86 -22.09 -22.12
N VAL A 25 -17.91 -22.50 -21.27
CA VAL A 25 -18.02 -22.34 -19.82
C VAL A 25 -17.15 -21.15 -19.42
N LEU A 26 -17.79 -20.06 -19.00
CA LEU A 26 -17.10 -18.91 -18.43
C LEU A 26 -16.74 -19.24 -16.97
N GLU A 27 -15.57 -19.82 -16.74
CA GLU A 27 -15.08 -20.11 -15.39
C GLU A 27 -14.52 -18.83 -14.75
N PHE A 28 -15.31 -18.20 -13.88
CA PHE A 28 -14.88 -17.06 -13.06
C PHE A 28 -14.35 -17.49 -11.69
N ASP A 29 -13.88 -18.73 -11.56
CA ASP A 29 -13.49 -19.34 -10.29
C ASP A 29 -12.37 -18.57 -9.59
N LEU A 30 -11.42 -18.02 -10.36
CA LEU A 30 -10.37 -17.16 -9.81
C LEU A 30 -10.94 -15.90 -9.15
N LEU A 31 -11.99 -15.29 -9.73
CA LEU A 31 -12.65 -14.13 -9.15
C LEU A 31 -13.43 -14.50 -7.89
N PHE A 32 -14.17 -15.61 -7.91
CA PHE A 32 -14.90 -16.08 -6.74
C PHE A 32 -13.96 -16.47 -5.59
N TYR A 33 -12.81 -17.09 -5.91
CA TYR A 33 -11.74 -17.35 -4.95
C TYR A 33 -11.17 -16.04 -4.40
N ALA A 34 -10.76 -15.10 -5.26
CA ALA A 34 -10.08 -13.88 -4.85
C ALA A 34 -10.97 -12.93 -4.03
N PHE A 35 -12.26 -12.82 -4.37
CA PHE A 35 -13.25 -11.97 -3.68
C PHE A 35 -14.11 -12.74 -2.66
N GLY A 36 -13.65 -13.92 -2.23
CA GLY A 36 -14.41 -14.73 -1.27
C GLY A 36 -14.67 -14.01 0.05
N LYS A 37 -15.73 -14.47 0.74
CA LYS A 37 -16.25 -13.90 2.02
C LYS A 37 -16.64 -12.41 1.93
N PRO A 38 -17.42 -11.97 0.93
CA PRO A 38 -17.79 -10.56 0.77
C PRO A 38 -18.61 -10.00 1.94
N GLY A 39 -19.43 -10.83 2.61
CA GLY A 39 -20.20 -10.41 3.77
C GLY A 39 -19.33 -9.94 4.94
N THR A 40 -18.23 -10.65 5.24
CA THR A 40 -17.28 -10.26 6.29
C THR A 40 -16.56 -8.97 5.93
N VAL A 41 -16.16 -8.82 4.67
CA VAL A 41 -15.51 -7.59 4.16
C VAL A 41 -16.45 -6.39 4.30
N PHE A 42 -17.71 -6.54 3.89
CA PHE A 42 -18.71 -5.49 3.98
C PHE A 42 -19.01 -5.08 5.43
N CYS A 43 -19.16 -6.05 6.34
CA CYS A 43 -19.34 -5.77 7.77
C CYS A 43 -18.14 -5.01 8.35
N ALA A 44 -16.91 -5.44 8.06
CA ALA A 44 -15.71 -4.76 8.53
C ALA A 44 -15.62 -3.34 7.97
N TRP A 45 -15.97 -3.15 6.70
CA TRP A 45 -16.02 -1.84 6.07
C TRP A 45 -17.04 -0.92 6.73
N ILE A 46 -18.27 -1.38 7.01
CA ILE A 46 -19.28 -0.58 7.72
C ILE A 46 -18.75 -0.14 9.09
N VAL A 47 -18.12 -1.03 9.84
CA VAL A 47 -17.56 -0.70 11.17
C VAL A 47 -16.48 0.37 11.05
N MET A 48 -15.52 0.21 10.14
CA MET A 48 -14.47 1.20 9.91
C MET A 48 -15.05 2.55 9.45
N PHE A 49 -15.98 2.52 8.50
CA PHE A 49 -16.60 3.72 7.93
C PHE A 49 -17.41 4.48 8.98
N ALA A 50 -18.28 3.78 9.72
CA ALA A 50 -19.07 4.38 10.80
C ALA A 50 -18.18 4.98 11.89
N TYR A 51 -17.08 4.30 12.26
CA TYR A 51 -16.09 4.82 13.19
C TYR A 51 -15.48 6.14 12.68
N THR A 52 -14.96 6.15 11.44
CA THR A 52 -14.34 7.36 10.86
C THR A 52 -15.28 8.54 10.73
N LEU A 53 -16.57 8.29 10.52
CA LEU A 53 -17.57 9.34 10.38
C LEU A 53 -18.00 9.91 11.73
N LEU A 54 -18.37 9.04 12.67
CA LEU A 54 -19.06 9.44 13.90
C LEU A 54 -18.09 9.84 15.01
N VAL A 55 -17.05 9.04 15.26
CA VAL A 55 -16.23 9.21 16.47
C VAL A 55 -15.38 10.49 16.42
N PRO A 56 -14.67 10.82 15.33
CA PRO A 56 -13.93 12.09 15.26
C PRO A 56 -14.85 13.31 15.39
N TYR A 57 -16.02 13.27 14.73
CA TYR A 57 -17.00 14.34 14.78
C TYR A 57 -17.51 14.60 16.21
N TYR A 58 -17.97 13.55 16.91
CA TYR A 58 -18.45 13.72 18.29
C TYR A 58 -17.33 14.11 19.26
N THR A 59 -16.11 13.61 19.06
CA THR A 59 -14.96 13.98 19.90
C THR A 59 -14.63 15.47 19.76
N MET A 60 -14.72 16.02 18.54
CA MET A 60 -14.55 17.45 18.30
C MET A 60 -15.67 18.30 18.91
N VAL A 61 -16.94 17.90 18.72
CA VAL A 61 -18.09 18.62 19.28
C VAL A 61 -18.04 18.62 20.81
N PHE A 62 -17.72 17.47 21.41
CA PHE A 62 -17.55 17.34 22.86
C PHE A 62 -16.37 18.18 23.36
N GLY A 63 -15.24 18.16 22.65
CA GLY A 63 -14.08 19.00 22.94
C GLY A 63 -14.43 20.49 22.93
N CYS A 64 -15.16 20.98 21.92
CA CYS A 64 -15.60 22.37 21.84
C CYS A 64 -16.60 22.76 22.94
N SER A 65 -17.56 21.89 23.27
CA SER A 65 -18.58 22.17 24.29
C SER A 65 -18.00 22.29 25.70
N PHE A 66 -16.98 21.49 26.03
CA PHE A 66 -16.37 21.49 27.36
C PHE A 66 -15.22 22.51 27.49
N TYR A 67 -14.62 22.95 26.37
CA TYR A 67 -13.52 23.92 26.37
C TYR A 67 -13.90 25.27 27.02
N HIS A 68 -15.18 25.65 26.98
CA HIS A 68 -15.63 26.92 27.55
C HIS A 68 -15.93 26.83 29.06
N ASN A 69 -16.23 25.64 29.59
CA ASN A 69 -16.90 25.49 30.89
C ASN A 69 -15.99 25.00 32.05
N ILE A 70 -14.75 24.62 31.78
CA ILE A 70 -13.85 23.97 32.76
C ILE A 70 -12.53 24.75 32.94
N GLN A 71 -12.06 24.88 34.19
CA GLN A 71 -10.78 25.53 34.53
C GLN A 71 -9.55 24.70 34.11
N HIS A 72 -9.60 23.36 34.19
CA HIS A 72 -8.52 22.43 33.79
C HIS A 72 -8.58 22.06 32.30
N LYS A 73 -8.46 23.05 31.41
CA LYS A 73 -8.63 22.88 29.95
C LYS A 73 -7.62 21.93 29.30
N LEU A 74 -6.37 21.98 29.75
CA LEU A 74 -5.27 21.21 29.15
C LEU A 74 -5.36 19.71 29.47
N GLU A 75 -5.66 19.36 30.72
CA GLU A 75 -5.74 17.96 31.17
C GLU A 75 -6.92 17.24 30.51
N LEU A 76 -8.07 17.92 30.42
CA LEU A 76 -9.24 17.38 29.74
C LEU A 76 -8.98 17.20 28.25
N SER A 77 -8.39 18.20 27.57
CA SER A 77 -8.10 18.10 26.13
C SER A 77 -7.09 17.00 25.81
N VAL A 78 -6.06 16.85 26.65
CA VAL A 78 -5.05 15.79 26.52
C VAL A 78 -5.67 14.43 26.81
N GLY A 79 -6.49 14.31 27.85
CA GLY A 79 -7.19 13.07 28.20
C GLY A 79 -8.14 12.60 27.10
N THR A 80 -8.98 13.49 26.57
CA THR A 80 -9.87 13.17 25.44
C THR A 80 -9.10 12.79 24.19
N ALA A 81 -7.99 13.48 23.89
CA ALA A 81 -7.14 13.15 22.75
C ALA A 81 -6.46 11.78 22.92
N LEU A 82 -5.98 11.45 24.12
CA LEU A 82 -5.35 10.17 24.41
C LEU A 82 -6.34 9.01 24.28
N ILE A 83 -7.55 9.15 24.85
CA ILE A 83 -8.61 8.14 24.73
C ILE A 83 -8.95 7.92 23.25
N PHE A 84 -9.08 9.00 22.49
CA PHE A 84 -9.40 8.93 21.07
C PHE A 84 -8.27 8.29 20.24
N LEU A 85 -7.00 8.60 20.52
CA LEU A 85 -5.85 7.93 19.89
C LEU A 85 -5.82 6.43 20.21
N VAL A 86 -6.11 6.04 21.45
CA VAL A 86 -6.21 4.63 21.84
C VAL A 86 -7.33 3.94 21.06
N MET A 87 -8.53 4.54 21.02
CA MET A 87 -9.66 4.00 20.26
C MET A 87 -9.33 3.89 18.76
N GLN A 88 -8.62 4.85 18.19
CA GLN A 88 -8.19 4.82 16.80
C GLN A 88 -7.22 3.65 16.54
N MET A 89 -6.24 3.43 17.42
CA MET A 89 -5.30 2.31 17.30
C MET A 89 -6.02 0.96 17.38
N PHE A 90 -7.06 0.84 18.21
CA PHE A 90 -7.84 -0.40 18.28
C PHE A 90 -8.74 -0.60 17.06
N VAL A 91 -9.54 0.40 16.68
CA VAL A 91 -10.59 0.24 15.65
C VAL A 91 -10.06 0.34 14.23
N LEU A 92 -9.10 1.23 13.96
CA LEU A 92 -8.50 1.38 12.63
C LEU A 92 -7.12 0.73 12.51
N GLY A 93 -6.49 0.34 13.61
CA GLY A 93 -5.22 -0.39 13.59
C GLY A 93 -5.42 -1.89 13.72
N LEU A 94 -5.87 -2.35 14.90
CA LEU A 94 -5.91 -3.77 15.25
C LEU A 94 -7.12 -4.52 14.67
N PHE A 95 -8.30 -3.91 14.65
CA PHE A 95 -9.52 -4.59 14.18
C PHE A 95 -9.45 -5.07 12.72
N PRO A 96 -9.02 -4.27 11.73
CA PRO A 96 -8.96 -4.73 10.34
C PRO A 96 -7.93 -5.85 10.15
N ILE A 97 -6.79 -5.77 10.85
CA ILE A 97 -5.77 -6.82 10.89
C ILE A 97 -6.36 -8.11 11.48
N TYR A 98 -7.06 -7.98 12.63
CA TYR A 98 -7.73 -9.10 13.27
C TYR A 98 -8.74 -9.77 12.32
N VAL A 99 -9.57 -8.98 11.63
CA VAL A 99 -10.56 -9.52 10.67
C VAL A 99 -9.87 -10.29 9.54
N VAL A 100 -8.83 -9.70 8.94
CA VAL A 100 -8.09 -10.30 7.82
C VAL A 100 -7.45 -11.63 8.22
N VAL A 101 -6.78 -11.66 9.38
CA VAL A 101 -6.01 -12.81 9.86
C VAL A 101 -6.93 -13.89 10.44
N HIS A 102 -7.88 -13.52 11.29
CA HIS A 102 -8.76 -14.48 11.98
C HIS A 102 -9.76 -15.12 11.01
N HIS A 103 -10.39 -14.33 10.14
CA HIS A 103 -11.34 -14.88 9.17
C HIS A 103 -10.67 -15.46 7.94
N GLN A 104 -9.33 -15.45 7.83
CA GLN A 104 -8.58 -16.00 6.70
C GLN A 104 -9.21 -15.56 5.36
N LEU A 105 -9.26 -14.26 5.14
CA LEU A 105 -9.83 -13.69 3.92
C LEU A 105 -8.94 -14.05 2.71
N PRO A 106 -9.49 -14.22 1.50
CA PRO A 106 -8.69 -14.38 0.28
C PRO A 106 -7.98 -13.07 -0.12
N PRO A 107 -6.96 -13.11 -0.99
CA PRO A 107 -6.03 -11.99 -1.18
C PRO A 107 -6.70 -10.69 -1.64
N ALA A 108 -7.60 -10.71 -2.63
CA ALA A 108 -8.25 -9.47 -3.08
C ALA A 108 -9.19 -8.89 -2.01
N SER A 109 -9.93 -9.74 -1.29
CA SER A 109 -10.72 -9.33 -0.12
C SER A 109 -9.87 -8.70 0.99
N ARG A 110 -8.65 -9.19 1.23
CA ARG A 110 -7.69 -8.57 2.17
C ARG A 110 -7.28 -7.17 1.70
N PHE A 111 -6.91 -7.03 0.42
CA PHE A 111 -6.53 -5.75 -0.15
C PHE A 111 -7.63 -4.69 -0.02
N ILE A 112 -8.90 -5.05 -0.22
CA ILE A 112 -10.02 -4.10 -0.04
C ILE A 112 -10.04 -3.54 1.38
N VAL A 113 -10.02 -4.42 2.40
CA VAL A 113 -10.09 -4.01 3.81
C VAL A 113 -8.89 -3.15 4.20
N ILE A 114 -7.68 -3.54 3.80
CA ILE A 114 -6.44 -2.85 4.17
C ILE A 114 -6.28 -1.51 3.44
N LEU A 115 -6.63 -1.43 2.16
CA LEU A 115 -6.58 -0.15 1.43
C LEU A 115 -7.61 0.83 1.97
N GLU A 116 -8.82 0.35 2.31
CA GLU A 116 -9.83 1.17 2.98
C GLU A 116 -9.39 1.61 4.38
N GLN A 117 -8.73 0.73 5.14
CA GLN A 117 -8.11 1.08 6.42
C GLN A 117 -7.09 2.22 6.27
N VAL A 118 -6.15 2.10 5.31
CA VAL A 118 -5.14 3.15 5.05
C VAL A 118 -5.80 4.46 4.64
N ARG A 119 -6.84 4.41 3.80
CA ARG A 119 -7.65 5.59 3.40
C ARG A 119 -8.33 6.24 4.61
N CYS A 120 -8.94 5.43 5.48
CA CYS A 120 -9.61 5.87 6.71
C CYS A 120 -8.63 6.56 7.67
N VAL A 121 -7.45 5.99 7.88
CA VAL A 121 -6.40 6.57 8.71
C VAL A 121 -5.90 7.89 8.10
N ALA A 122 -5.67 7.94 6.78
CA ALA A 122 -5.22 9.16 6.11
C ALA A 122 -6.23 10.33 6.24
N ASN A 123 -7.53 10.04 6.11
CA ASN A 123 -8.60 11.02 6.31
C ASN A 123 -8.71 11.51 7.76
N HIS A 124 -8.33 10.68 8.73
CA HIS A 124 -8.32 11.08 10.13
C HIS A 124 -7.20 12.08 10.45
N LEU A 125 -6.00 11.86 9.92
CA LEU A 125 -4.87 12.79 10.07
C LEU A 125 -5.19 14.21 9.53
N PHE A 126 -6.13 14.32 8.58
CA PHE A 126 -6.69 15.60 8.12
C PHE A 126 -7.50 16.31 9.22
N ILE A 127 -8.38 15.59 9.93
CA ILE A 127 -9.28 16.12 10.96
C ILE A 127 -8.49 16.57 12.22
N CYS A 128 -7.42 15.87 12.59
CA CYS A 128 -6.59 16.23 13.76
C CYS A 128 -5.84 17.57 13.63
N ARG A 129 -5.81 18.22 12.46
CA ARG A 129 -5.05 19.46 12.21
C ARG A 129 -5.75 20.75 12.69
N GLU A 130 -7.06 20.72 12.96
CA GLU A 130 -7.84 21.90 13.38
C GLU A 130 -7.64 22.33 14.86
N SER A 131 -6.69 21.76 15.63
CA SER A 131 -6.33 22.31 16.96
C SER A 131 -4.92 21.90 17.44
N PRO A 132 -4.21 22.73 18.24
CA PRO A 132 -2.75 22.77 18.21
C PRO A 132 -2.01 22.05 19.36
N LYS A 133 -1.03 21.22 18.96
CA LYS A 133 0.30 20.88 19.53
C LYS A 133 0.48 19.77 20.58
N LEU A 134 1.54 18.98 20.28
CA LEU A 134 2.05 17.72 20.84
C LEU A 134 2.96 17.82 22.09
N PRO A 135 3.20 16.69 22.79
CA PRO A 135 4.45 16.41 23.51
C PRO A 135 5.29 15.24 22.90
N THR A 136 6.43 14.97 23.54
CA THR A 136 7.77 14.79 22.95
C THR A 136 8.32 13.34 22.88
N PHE A 137 9.40 13.22 22.10
CA PHE A 137 10.12 12.09 21.48
C PHE A 137 10.76 10.97 22.36
N SER A 138 10.58 10.92 23.69
CA SER A 138 11.42 10.03 24.54
C SER A 138 10.85 8.63 24.84
N SER A 139 9.61 8.32 24.44
CA SER A 139 8.98 7.02 24.74
C SER A 139 8.66 6.17 23.49
N TYR A 140 8.96 6.68 22.29
CA TYR A 140 8.78 5.96 21.02
C TYR A 140 10.00 5.12 20.61
N LEU A 141 11.17 5.44 21.18
CA LEU A 141 12.46 4.80 20.85
C LEU A 141 12.67 3.42 21.50
N TYR A 142 11.81 2.99 22.43
CA TYR A 142 12.00 1.72 23.16
C TYR A 142 11.27 0.52 22.53
N PHE A 143 10.29 0.73 21.64
CA PHE A 143 9.52 -0.36 21.02
C PHE A 143 9.91 -0.63 19.55
N LEU A 144 10.81 0.19 18.99
CA LEU A 144 11.26 0.10 17.59
C LEU A 144 12.53 -0.76 17.40
N PHE A 145 13.14 -1.26 18.49
CA PHE A 145 14.40 -2.02 18.47
C PHE A 145 14.36 -3.26 19.38
N CYS A 146 13.34 -4.10 19.24
CA CYS A 146 13.46 -5.49 19.68
C CYS A 146 13.48 -6.42 18.45
N PRO A 147 14.68 -6.75 17.92
CA PRO A 147 14.83 -7.92 17.08
C PRO A 147 14.90 -9.14 18.01
N THR A 148 13.91 -10.02 17.97
CA THR A 148 14.05 -11.39 18.45
C THR A 148 13.87 -12.30 17.23
N LEU A 149 14.94 -12.74 16.56
CA LEU A 149 15.90 -13.79 16.95
C LEU A 149 15.20 -15.10 17.33
N ILE A 150 14.62 -15.76 16.33
CA ILE A 150 14.57 -17.24 16.33
C ILE A 150 15.65 -17.70 15.36
N TYR A 151 16.82 -18.02 15.93
CA TYR A 151 17.82 -18.82 15.26
C TYR A 151 17.41 -20.30 15.36
N ARG A 152 17.44 -21.02 14.24
CA ARG A 152 17.26 -22.48 14.16
C ARG A 152 18.45 -23.04 13.40
N ASP A 153 19.09 -24.06 13.96
CA ASP A 153 20.26 -24.73 13.34
C ASP A 153 19.92 -25.44 12.02
N SER A 154 18.64 -25.72 11.75
CA SER A 154 18.18 -26.26 10.48
C SER A 154 16.70 -25.97 10.25
N TYR A 155 16.38 -25.52 9.03
CA TYR A 155 15.02 -25.46 8.51
C TYR A 155 14.80 -26.67 7.59
N PRO A 156 13.64 -27.35 7.67
CA PRO A 156 13.33 -28.46 6.77
C PRO A 156 13.28 -27.92 5.33
N ARG A 157 14.26 -28.33 4.52
CA ARG A 157 14.28 -28.07 3.08
C ARG A 157 13.55 -29.21 2.37
N PRO A 158 12.56 -28.94 1.49
CA PRO A 158 12.03 -29.98 0.62
C PRO A 158 13.15 -30.50 -0.29
N GLU A 159 13.21 -31.81 -0.50
CA GLU A 159 14.12 -32.51 -1.41
C GLU A 159 13.76 -32.28 -2.89
N PHE A 160 13.58 -31.03 -3.31
CA PHE A 160 13.48 -30.68 -4.73
C PHE A 160 14.83 -30.15 -5.21
N SER A 161 15.64 -31.06 -5.76
CA SER A 161 16.93 -30.79 -6.40
C SER A 161 16.78 -30.12 -7.77
N HIS A 162 16.08 -29.01 -7.86
CA HIS A 162 16.28 -28.07 -8.96
C HIS A 162 17.14 -26.93 -8.44
N THR A 163 18.41 -26.93 -8.84
CA THR A 163 19.32 -25.82 -8.60
C THR A 163 18.68 -24.56 -9.18
N PHE A 164 18.37 -23.59 -8.31
CA PHE A 164 17.83 -22.30 -8.74
C PHE A 164 18.90 -21.60 -9.58
N SER A 165 18.81 -21.75 -10.90
CA SER A 165 19.78 -21.15 -11.80
C SER A 165 19.48 -19.66 -11.89
N SER A 166 20.48 -18.82 -11.61
CA SER A 166 20.39 -17.36 -11.77
C SER A 166 19.89 -16.96 -13.17
N ARG A 167 20.18 -17.77 -14.18
CA ARG A 167 19.67 -17.60 -15.55
C ARG A 167 18.15 -17.72 -15.63
N THR A 168 17.57 -18.69 -14.92
CA THR A 168 16.11 -18.90 -14.88
C THR A 168 15.41 -17.75 -14.17
N LEU A 169 15.97 -17.24 -13.08
CA LEU A 169 15.43 -16.05 -12.40
C LEU A 169 15.43 -14.84 -13.34
N VAL A 170 16.56 -14.56 -13.98
CA VAL A 170 16.69 -13.42 -14.90
C VAL A 170 15.68 -13.53 -16.05
N LEU A 171 15.56 -14.70 -16.67
CA LEU A 171 14.57 -14.93 -17.74
C LEU A 171 13.13 -14.73 -17.25
N THR A 172 12.80 -15.21 -16.05
CA THR A 172 11.46 -15.06 -15.46
C THR A 172 11.14 -13.60 -15.16
N VAL A 173 12.13 -12.83 -14.68
CA VAL A 173 11.99 -11.38 -14.49
C VAL A 173 11.70 -10.70 -15.82
N PHE A 174 12.45 -11.01 -16.89
CA PHE A 174 12.22 -10.43 -18.22
C PHE A 174 10.82 -10.72 -18.76
N HIS A 175 10.34 -11.97 -18.64
CA HIS A 175 8.98 -12.33 -19.06
C HIS A 175 7.90 -11.61 -18.23
N SER A 176 8.21 -11.26 -16.97
CA SER A 176 7.28 -10.58 -16.06
C SER A 176 7.20 -9.06 -16.28
N ILE A 177 8.12 -8.46 -17.05
CA ILE A 177 8.12 -7.01 -17.30
C ILE A 177 6.85 -6.57 -18.05
N LEU A 178 6.48 -7.26 -19.12
CA LEU A 178 5.30 -6.91 -19.93
C LEU A 178 3.98 -6.99 -19.15
N PRO A 179 3.64 -8.09 -18.46
CA PRO A 179 2.44 -8.13 -17.63
C PRO A 179 2.52 -7.12 -16.47
N GLY A 180 3.70 -6.91 -15.88
CA GLY A 180 3.89 -5.94 -14.80
C GLY A 180 3.62 -4.49 -15.22
N ILE A 181 4.12 -4.05 -16.37
CA ILE A 181 3.82 -2.70 -16.87
C ILE A 181 2.36 -2.55 -17.28
N LEU A 182 1.78 -3.58 -17.92
CA LEU A 182 0.38 -3.55 -18.31
C LEU A 182 -0.51 -3.43 -17.07
N MET A 183 -0.22 -4.19 -16.03
CA MET A 183 -0.91 -4.10 -14.74
C MET A 183 -0.80 -2.70 -14.14
N LEU A 184 0.41 -2.12 -14.10
CA LEU A 184 0.61 -0.76 -13.58
C LEU A 184 -0.24 0.27 -14.34
N LEU A 185 -0.21 0.26 -15.69
CA LEU A 185 -0.93 1.22 -16.52
C LEU A 185 -2.46 1.03 -16.41
N LEU A 186 -2.93 -0.21 -16.39
CA LEU A 186 -4.35 -0.52 -16.24
C LEU A 186 -4.86 -0.16 -14.84
N CYS A 187 -4.13 -0.48 -13.78
CA CYS A 187 -4.48 -0.09 -12.41
C CYS A 187 -4.49 1.44 -12.25
N PHE A 188 -3.49 2.13 -12.82
CA PHE A 188 -3.45 3.60 -12.85
C PHE A 188 -4.71 4.17 -13.51
N PHE A 189 -5.04 3.70 -14.72
CA PHE A 189 -6.19 4.19 -15.47
C PHE A 189 -7.51 3.84 -14.79
N ALA A 190 -7.71 2.59 -14.38
CA ALA A 190 -8.95 2.13 -13.76
C ALA A 190 -9.22 2.86 -12.43
N PHE A 191 -8.20 3.05 -11.59
CA PHE A 191 -8.38 3.67 -10.29
C PHE A 191 -8.30 5.20 -10.33
N LEU A 192 -7.16 5.78 -10.74
CA LEU A 192 -6.96 7.23 -10.65
C LEU A 192 -7.77 8.00 -11.70
N HIS A 193 -7.99 7.44 -12.89
CA HIS A 193 -8.78 8.08 -13.92
C HIS A 193 -10.26 7.70 -13.82
N CYS A 194 -10.63 6.43 -13.99
CA CYS A 194 -12.05 6.05 -14.06
C CYS A 194 -12.75 6.12 -12.71
N TRP A 195 -12.21 5.47 -11.68
CA TRP A 195 -12.88 5.37 -10.38
C TRP A 195 -12.98 6.73 -9.69
N LEU A 196 -11.88 7.48 -9.55
CA LEU A 196 -11.93 8.79 -8.89
C LEU A 196 -12.77 9.82 -9.64
N ASN A 197 -12.77 9.84 -10.99
CA ASN A 197 -13.66 10.74 -11.73
C ASN A 197 -15.12 10.32 -11.65
N LEU A 198 -15.42 9.02 -11.61
CA LEU A 198 -16.78 8.53 -11.38
C LEU A 198 -17.31 9.04 -10.04
N PHE A 199 -16.55 8.87 -8.96
CA PHE A 199 -16.94 9.40 -7.65
C PHE A 199 -16.96 10.93 -7.63
N GLY A 200 -16.04 11.59 -8.35
CA GLY A 200 -16.06 13.04 -8.52
C GLY A 200 -17.34 13.55 -9.18
N GLU A 201 -17.82 12.89 -10.23
CA GLU A 201 -19.09 13.24 -10.90
C GLU A 201 -20.29 12.95 -9.99
N LEU A 202 -20.34 11.76 -9.38
CA LEU A 202 -21.42 11.36 -8.47
C LEU A 202 -21.54 12.30 -7.26
N LEU A 203 -20.41 12.76 -6.72
CA LEU A 203 -20.36 13.68 -5.59
C LEU A 203 -20.40 15.16 -6.02
N ARG A 204 -20.51 15.46 -7.32
CA ARG A 204 -20.43 16.83 -7.88
C ARG A 204 -19.19 17.60 -7.45
N PHE A 205 -18.07 16.88 -7.30
CA PHE A 205 -16.77 17.45 -6.98
C PHE A 205 -16.08 17.97 -8.25
N SER A 206 -15.69 19.24 -8.22
CA SER A 206 -15.16 19.96 -9.37
C SER A 206 -13.64 19.84 -9.54
N ASP A 207 -12.89 19.63 -8.46
CA ASP A 207 -11.43 19.50 -8.54
C ASP A 207 -11.04 18.07 -8.91
N ARG A 208 -10.62 17.85 -10.16
CA ARG A 208 -10.37 16.51 -10.71
C ARG A 208 -8.91 16.28 -11.05
N MET A 209 -8.00 17.12 -10.55
CA MET A 209 -6.56 16.98 -10.79
C MET A 209 -5.93 15.90 -9.91
N PHE A 210 -6.33 14.64 -10.09
CA PHE A 210 -5.80 13.51 -9.32
C PHE A 210 -4.39 13.09 -9.73
N TYR A 211 -3.98 13.40 -10.97
CA TYR A 211 -2.65 13.14 -11.53
C TYR A 211 -2.30 14.19 -12.58
N LYS A 212 -1.02 14.28 -12.96
CA LYS A 212 -0.50 15.11 -14.07
C LYS A 212 0.24 14.24 -15.08
N ASP A 213 0.86 14.85 -16.09
CA ASP A 213 1.59 14.16 -17.18
C ASP A 213 2.89 13.49 -16.71
N TRP A 214 2.77 12.53 -15.80
CA TRP A 214 3.90 11.85 -15.16
C TRP A 214 4.75 11.07 -16.16
N TRP A 215 4.17 10.61 -17.27
CA TRP A 215 4.85 9.90 -18.36
C TRP A 215 5.88 10.75 -19.11
N ASN A 216 5.76 12.07 -19.05
CA ASN A 216 6.70 13.03 -19.64
C ASN A 216 7.79 13.46 -18.64
N SER A 217 7.83 12.87 -17.45
CA SER A 217 8.79 13.26 -16.41
C SER A 217 10.22 12.88 -16.80
N THR A 218 11.15 13.81 -16.66
CA THR A 218 12.59 13.55 -16.87
C THR A 218 13.33 13.29 -15.55
N SER A 219 12.72 13.60 -14.40
CA SER A 219 13.27 13.39 -13.07
C SER A 219 12.36 12.50 -12.22
N PHE A 220 12.96 11.73 -11.30
CA PHE A 220 12.21 10.93 -10.33
C PHE A 220 11.44 11.80 -9.33
N THR A 221 12.00 12.97 -9.01
CA THR A 221 11.32 13.97 -8.19
C THR A 221 10.01 14.43 -8.83
N ASN A 222 9.99 14.72 -10.14
CA ASN A 222 8.77 15.11 -10.83
C ASN A 222 7.78 13.95 -10.97
N TYR A 223 8.27 12.74 -11.23
CA TYR A 223 7.44 11.53 -11.29
C TYR A 223 6.63 11.32 -9.99
N PHE A 224 7.29 11.31 -8.82
CA PHE A 224 6.59 11.11 -7.54
C PHE A 224 5.59 12.22 -7.19
N ARG A 225 5.77 13.43 -7.72
CA ARG A 225 4.83 14.56 -7.54
C ARG A 225 3.60 14.49 -8.43
N THR A 226 3.71 13.85 -9.59
CA THR A 226 2.72 13.92 -10.66
C THR A 226 1.93 12.62 -10.84
N TRP A 227 2.48 11.49 -10.40
CA TRP A 227 1.85 10.17 -10.51
C TRP A 227 0.50 10.09 -9.77
N ASN A 228 0.49 10.42 -8.47
CA ASN A 228 -0.71 10.43 -7.64
C ASN A 228 -0.67 11.68 -6.77
N VAL A 229 -1.30 12.75 -7.27
CA VAL A 229 -1.30 14.06 -6.63
C VAL A 229 -2.01 14.01 -5.28
N VAL A 230 -3.06 13.20 -5.15
CA VAL A 230 -3.83 13.07 -3.89
C VAL A 230 -2.94 12.58 -2.74
N VAL A 231 -2.21 11.47 -2.95
CA VAL A 231 -1.31 10.91 -1.94
C VAL A 231 -0.08 11.78 -1.76
N HIS A 232 0.47 12.32 -2.85
CA HIS A 232 1.61 13.24 -2.78
C HIS A 232 1.29 14.45 -1.93
N ASP A 233 0.17 15.12 -2.17
CA ASP A 233 -0.22 16.33 -1.46
C ASP A 233 -0.50 16.02 0.01
N TRP A 234 -1.13 14.88 0.30
CA TRP A 234 -1.29 14.42 1.68
C TRP A 234 0.07 14.26 2.39
N LEU A 235 1.01 13.54 1.78
CA LEU A 235 2.36 13.36 2.34
C LEU A 235 3.11 14.69 2.46
N TYR A 236 2.97 15.59 1.49
CA TYR A 236 3.64 16.89 1.49
C TYR A 236 3.11 17.80 2.61
N TYR A 237 1.79 17.89 2.76
CA TYR A 237 1.16 18.79 3.71
C TYR A 237 1.16 18.26 5.15
N TYR A 238 1.02 16.94 5.37
CA TYR A 238 0.88 16.34 6.70
C TYR A 238 2.16 15.67 7.22
N ALA A 239 3.03 15.17 6.35
CA ALA A 239 4.28 14.55 6.79
C ALA A 239 5.48 15.49 6.59
N TYR A 240 5.71 15.95 5.35
CA TYR A 240 6.88 16.77 5.03
C TYR A 240 6.88 18.14 5.73
N LYS A 241 5.79 18.91 5.60
CA LYS A 241 5.68 20.25 6.19
C LYS A 241 5.72 20.21 7.71
N ASP A 242 5.07 19.24 8.33
CA ASP A 242 5.02 19.12 9.79
C ASP A 242 6.37 18.69 10.34
N PHE A 243 7.05 17.73 9.71
CA PHE A 243 8.42 17.37 10.07
C PHE A 243 9.39 18.55 9.90
N LEU A 244 9.24 19.32 8.83
CA LEU A 244 10.05 20.51 8.58
C LEU A 244 9.79 21.59 9.63
N TRP A 245 8.54 21.77 10.05
CA TRP A 245 8.15 22.69 11.11
C TRP A 245 8.72 22.26 12.47
N LEU A 246 8.58 20.98 12.83
CA LEU A 246 9.17 20.39 14.04
C LEU A 246 10.69 20.53 14.06
N SER A 247 11.34 20.36 12.91
CA SER A 247 12.79 20.51 12.74
C SER A 247 13.26 21.96 12.61
N LYS A 248 12.38 22.96 12.85
CA LYS A 248 12.66 24.40 12.67
C LYS A 248 13.31 24.73 11.31
N LYS A 249 12.90 24.01 10.26
CA LYS A 249 13.40 24.12 8.87
C LYS A 249 14.89 23.81 8.66
N LYS A 250 15.57 23.21 9.64
CA LYS A 250 17.02 22.92 9.55
C LYS A 250 17.36 21.72 8.66
N PHE A 251 16.53 20.66 8.65
CA PHE A 251 16.87 19.39 7.99
C PHE A 251 15.91 19.02 6.85
N ARG A 252 16.09 19.64 5.67
CA ARG A 252 15.25 19.36 4.48
C ARG A 252 15.43 17.94 3.94
N THR A 253 16.67 17.44 3.90
CA THR A 253 16.96 16.08 3.42
C THR A 253 16.36 15.02 4.34
N ALA A 254 16.48 15.19 5.65
CA ALA A 254 15.87 14.27 6.63
C ALA A 254 14.33 14.26 6.51
N ALA A 255 13.72 15.43 6.28
CA ALA A 255 12.27 15.54 6.05
C ALA A 255 11.82 14.82 4.76
N MET A 256 12.63 14.87 3.71
CA MET A 256 12.33 14.13 2.47
C MET A 256 12.48 12.63 2.68
N LEU A 257 13.59 12.18 3.29
CA LEU A 257 13.83 10.76 3.58
C LEU A 257 12.78 10.16 4.51
N SER A 258 12.31 10.90 5.52
CA SER A 258 11.27 10.41 6.43
C SER A 258 9.96 10.13 5.69
N VAL A 259 9.58 11.00 4.74
CA VAL A 259 8.39 10.78 3.91
C VAL A 259 8.53 9.56 2.99
N PHE A 260 9.71 9.36 2.39
CA PHE A 260 9.98 8.16 1.60
C PHE A 260 9.91 6.88 2.44
N ILE A 261 10.47 6.88 3.64
CA ILE A 261 10.42 5.74 4.57
C ILE A 261 8.98 5.44 4.99
N VAL A 262 8.21 6.46 5.40
CA VAL A 262 6.79 6.29 5.76
C VAL A 262 6.01 5.72 4.58
N SER A 263 6.20 6.25 3.37
CA SER A 263 5.56 5.74 2.17
C SER A 263 5.96 4.29 1.89
N ALA A 264 7.25 3.96 1.94
CA ALA A 264 7.76 2.60 1.70
C ALA A 264 7.16 1.58 2.70
N LEU A 265 7.08 1.94 3.98
CA LEU A 265 6.48 1.09 5.02
C LEU A 265 4.99 0.87 4.80
N VAL A 266 4.24 1.90 4.38
CA VAL A 266 2.81 1.75 4.09
C VAL A 266 2.57 0.86 2.86
N HIS A 267 3.38 0.98 1.81
CA HIS A 267 3.30 0.10 0.64
C HIS A 267 3.62 -1.35 1.03
N GLU A 268 4.68 -1.57 1.80
CA GLU A 268 5.04 -2.91 2.28
C GLU A 268 3.94 -3.49 3.19
N TYR A 269 3.37 -2.68 4.08
CA TYR A 269 2.26 -3.08 4.93
C TYR A 269 1.04 -3.53 4.10
N ALA A 270 0.67 -2.74 3.08
CA ALA A 270 -0.46 -3.07 2.22
C ALA A 270 -0.23 -4.39 1.47
N LEU A 271 0.97 -4.63 0.92
CA LEU A 271 1.32 -5.87 0.23
C LEU A 271 1.41 -7.05 1.20
N ALA A 272 2.04 -6.86 2.37
CA ALA A 272 2.23 -7.93 3.35
C ALA A 272 0.91 -8.41 3.93
N MET A 273 -0.03 -7.50 4.23
CA MET A 273 -1.37 -7.86 4.68
C MET A 273 -2.25 -8.39 3.55
N GLY A 274 -2.11 -7.86 2.33
CA GLY A 274 -2.85 -8.31 1.16
C GLY A 274 -2.51 -9.74 0.77
N PHE A 275 -1.22 -10.07 0.70
CA PHE A 275 -0.75 -11.43 0.40
C PHE A 275 -0.67 -12.34 1.64
N GLY A 276 -0.60 -11.79 2.85
CA GLY A 276 -0.51 -12.58 4.09
C GLY A 276 0.86 -13.13 4.42
N PHE A 277 1.90 -12.66 3.76
CA PHE A 277 3.30 -12.98 4.06
C PHE A 277 4.13 -11.70 4.02
N PHE A 278 5.23 -11.66 4.78
CA PHE A 278 6.11 -10.50 4.81
C PHE A 278 7.30 -10.73 3.88
N TYR A 279 7.37 -9.98 2.78
CA TYR A 279 8.47 -10.08 1.82
C TYR A 279 8.90 -8.68 1.32
N PRO A 280 9.92 -8.07 1.95
CA PRO A 280 10.19 -6.62 1.88
C PRO A 280 10.83 -6.10 0.59
N ILE A 281 10.50 -6.67 -0.57
CA ILE A 281 11.05 -6.22 -1.86
C ILE A 281 10.57 -4.81 -2.18
N MET A 282 9.29 -4.52 -1.97
CA MET A 282 8.75 -3.19 -2.27
C MET A 282 9.45 -2.13 -1.42
N PHE A 283 9.71 -2.42 -0.14
CA PHE A 283 10.51 -1.54 0.71
C PHE A 283 11.92 -1.28 0.16
N PHE A 284 12.63 -2.31 -0.31
CA PHE A 284 13.98 -2.13 -0.87
C PHE A 284 13.97 -1.40 -2.22
N LEU A 285 13.07 -1.78 -3.13
CA LEU A 285 12.97 -1.19 -4.46
C LEU A 285 12.52 0.28 -4.39
N PHE A 286 11.49 0.58 -3.61
CA PHE A 286 10.96 1.93 -3.48
C PHE A 286 11.81 2.79 -2.52
N GLY A 287 12.18 2.24 -1.36
CA GLY A 287 12.85 2.98 -0.28
C GLY A 287 14.35 3.19 -0.49
N ILE A 288 15.08 2.22 -1.05
CA ILE A 288 16.52 2.37 -1.33
C ILE A 288 16.74 2.83 -2.75
N PHE A 289 16.27 2.04 -3.72
CA PHE A 289 16.54 2.32 -5.13
C PHE A 289 15.78 3.54 -5.62
N GLY A 290 14.51 3.72 -5.23
CA GLY A 290 13.73 4.92 -5.54
C GLY A 290 14.35 6.21 -4.97
N VAL A 291 14.91 6.18 -3.75
CA VAL A 291 15.62 7.32 -3.16
C VAL A 291 16.95 7.58 -3.85
N ALA A 292 17.73 6.54 -4.14
CA ALA A 292 18.98 6.67 -4.88
C ALA A 292 18.75 7.30 -6.26
N LEU A 293 17.72 6.84 -6.99
CA LEU A 293 17.34 7.40 -8.28
C LEU A 293 16.79 8.82 -8.17
N ASN A 294 16.07 9.14 -7.09
CA ASN A 294 15.62 10.51 -6.83
C ASN A 294 16.80 11.49 -6.74
N PHE A 295 17.89 11.12 -6.05
CA PHE A 295 19.10 11.93 -5.99
C PHE A 295 19.97 11.87 -7.26
N ALA A 296 19.98 10.74 -7.97
CA ALA A 296 20.78 10.59 -9.19
C ALA A 296 20.17 11.35 -10.38
N LEU A 297 18.84 11.29 -10.53
CA LEU A 297 18.07 11.92 -11.60
C LEU A 297 17.26 13.10 -11.06
N ASN A 298 18.00 14.11 -10.59
CA ASN A 298 17.46 15.35 -10.06
C ASN A 298 16.92 16.29 -11.16
N ASP A 299 16.07 17.23 -10.75
CA ASP A 299 15.45 18.28 -11.59
C ASP A 299 16.45 19.16 -12.39
N LYS A 300 17.74 19.11 -12.04
CA LYS A 300 18.81 19.84 -12.75
C LYS A 300 19.18 19.23 -14.10
N ARG A 301 18.84 17.97 -14.36
CA ARG A 301 19.24 17.24 -15.57
C ARG A 301 18.00 16.86 -16.39
N GLN A 302 17.50 17.80 -17.18
CA GLN A 302 16.30 17.62 -18.01
C GLN A 302 16.64 17.22 -19.45
N SER A 303 17.09 15.98 -19.64
CA SER A 303 17.30 15.43 -21.00
C SER A 303 16.23 14.39 -21.35
N PRO A 304 15.89 14.22 -22.64
CA PRO A 304 14.99 13.14 -23.08
C PRO A 304 15.51 11.76 -22.69
N ALA A 305 16.84 11.58 -22.62
CA ALA A 305 17.46 10.33 -22.17
C ALA A 305 17.10 10.00 -20.71
N CYS A 306 16.91 10.99 -19.84
CA CYS A 306 16.47 10.75 -18.47
C CYS A 306 15.04 10.21 -18.41
N ASN A 307 14.16 10.59 -19.35
CA ASN A 307 12.83 9.99 -19.47
C ASN A 307 12.95 8.50 -19.86
N VAL A 308 13.80 8.16 -20.83
CA VAL A 308 14.05 6.76 -21.21
C VAL A 308 14.58 5.94 -20.03
N ILE A 309 15.54 6.47 -19.26
CA ILE A 309 16.07 5.79 -18.06
C ILE A 309 14.98 5.60 -17.00
N MET A 310 14.09 6.59 -16.83
CA MET A 310 12.96 6.50 -15.90
C MET A 310 11.99 5.40 -16.32
N TRP A 311 11.62 5.32 -17.60
CA TRP A 311 10.79 4.22 -18.10
C TRP A 311 11.46 2.85 -17.97
N MET A 312 12.74 2.74 -18.29
CA MET A 312 13.48 1.48 -18.17
C MET A 312 13.55 0.98 -16.72
N SER A 313 13.77 1.90 -15.77
CA SER A 313 13.78 1.56 -14.34
C SER A 313 12.38 1.22 -13.82
N LEU A 314 11.33 1.86 -14.33
CA LEU A 314 9.95 1.53 -14.00
C LEU A 314 9.52 0.17 -14.57
N PHE A 315 9.89 -0.16 -15.81
CA PHE A 315 9.68 -1.48 -16.42
C PHE A 315 10.38 -2.58 -15.62
N LEU A 316 11.67 -2.40 -15.33
CA LEU A 316 12.45 -3.36 -14.56
C LEU A 316 11.88 -3.53 -13.15
N GLY A 317 11.56 -2.42 -12.47
CA GLY A 317 10.98 -2.44 -11.14
C GLY A 317 9.67 -3.21 -11.06
N GLN A 318 8.74 -2.96 -11.99
CA GLN A 318 7.47 -3.70 -12.03
C GLN A 318 7.66 -5.18 -12.38
N GLY A 319 8.57 -5.51 -13.30
CA GLY A 319 8.88 -6.90 -13.64
C GLY A 319 9.43 -7.69 -12.45
N VAL A 320 10.35 -7.08 -11.68
CA VAL A 320 10.93 -7.67 -10.47
C VAL A 320 9.85 -7.87 -9.40
N LEU A 321 9.00 -6.88 -9.15
CA LEU A 321 7.93 -6.97 -8.16
C LEU A 321 6.96 -8.11 -8.50
N VAL A 322 6.42 -8.13 -9.73
CA VAL A 322 5.45 -9.16 -10.14
C VAL A 322 6.08 -10.55 -10.11
N CYS A 323 7.31 -10.70 -10.60
CA CYS A 323 8.01 -11.98 -10.61
C CYS A 323 8.19 -12.52 -9.18
N LEU A 324 8.77 -11.73 -8.29
CA LEU A 324 9.17 -12.22 -6.97
C LEU A 324 7.97 -12.42 -6.03
N TYR A 325 6.96 -11.54 -6.04
CA TYR A 325 5.74 -11.74 -5.25
C TYR A 325 4.92 -12.93 -5.76
N SER A 326 4.83 -13.15 -7.07
CA SER A 326 4.11 -14.31 -7.62
C SER A 326 4.82 -15.62 -7.30
N GLN A 327 6.15 -15.68 -7.44
CA GLN A 327 6.95 -16.85 -7.08
C GLN A 327 6.77 -17.21 -5.61
N GLU A 328 6.88 -16.23 -4.70
CA GLU A 328 6.71 -16.48 -3.27
C GLU A 328 5.28 -16.92 -2.94
N TRP A 329 4.27 -16.29 -3.53
CA TRP A 329 2.87 -16.68 -3.35
C TRP A 329 2.62 -18.15 -3.77
N TYR A 330 3.07 -18.53 -4.97
CA TYR A 330 2.92 -19.90 -5.44
C TYR A 330 3.78 -20.88 -4.64
N ALA A 331 4.98 -20.50 -4.20
CA ALA A 331 5.82 -21.37 -3.37
C ALA A 331 5.12 -21.71 -2.03
N GLN A 332 4.44 -20.75 -1.42
CA GLN A 332 3.71 -20.98 -0.17
C GLN A 332 2.47 -21.86 -0.36
N ILE A 333 1.79 -21.78 -1.51
CA ILE A 333 0.66 -22.66 -1.83
C ILE A 333 1.13 -24.11 -2.01
N HIS A 334 2.23 -24.33 -2.74
CA HIS A 334 2.72 -25.67 -3.02
C HIS A 334 3.43 -26.31 -1.81
N CYS A 335 3.99 -25.51 -0.91
CA CYS A 335 4.70 -25.95 0.30
C CYS A 335 4.08 -25.34 1.57
N PRO A 336 2.86 -25.74 1.98
CA PRO A 336 2.22 -25.20 3.18
C PRO A 336 2.99 -25.61 4.43
N ARG A 337 3.41 -24.62 5.24
CA ARG A 337 4.13 -24.89 6.50
C ARG A 337 3.17 -25.49 7.54
N THR A 338 3.32 -26.79 7.80
CA THR A 338 2.63 -27.46 8.91
C THR A 338 3.25 -27.03 10.25
N GLY A 339 2.54 -26.20 11.03
CA GLY A 339 2.89 -25.93 12.43
C GLY A 339 3.11 -24.47 12.85
N VAL A 340 2.82 -23.48 11.99
CA VAL A 340 2.83 -22.06 12.40
C VAL A 340 1.41 -21.65 12.77
N SER A 341 1.21 -21.27 14.04
CA SER A 341 -0.02 -20.67 14.53
C SER A 341 -0.45 -19.51 13.63
N THR A 342 -1.76 -19.38 13.38
CA THR A 342 -2.46 -18.43 12.51
C THR A 342 -2.10 -16.94 12.64
N VAL A 343 -1.23 -16.56 13.58
CA VAL A 343 -0.87 -15.19 13.96
C VAL A 343 0.50 -14.76 13.41
N THR A 344 1.33 -15.67 12.88
CA THR A 344 2.68 -15.32 12.43
C THR A 344 2.72 -15.07 10.91
N LEU A 345 3.00 -13.83 10.51
CA LEU A 345 3.34 -13.50 9.11
C LEU A 345 4.50 -14.43 8.68
N SER A 346 4.25 -15.23 7.65
CA SER A 346 5.25 -16.18 7.17
C SER A 346 6.37 -15.41 6.46
N PHE A 347 7.61 -15.66 6.89
CA PHE A 347 8.82 -15.22 6.19
C PHE A 347 9.03 -16.05 4.92
N PRO A 348 9.68 -15.49 3.89
CA PRO A 348 9.81 -16.13 2.58
C PRO A 348 10.47 -17.51 2.63
N LEU A 349 10.12 -18.38 1.68
CA LEU A 349 10.68 -19.73 1.58
C LEU A 349 12.08 -19.76 0.97
N TYR A 350 12.45 -18.73 0.22
CA TYR A 350 13.76 -18.58 -0.40
C TYR A 350 14.61 -17.54 0.33
N PHE A 351 15.39 -18.02 1.30
CA PHE A 351 16.62 -17.35 1.77
C PHE A 351 17.76 -18.36 1.83
#